data_AF-A0A0C3FS47-F1
#
_entry.id   AF-A0A0C3FS47-F1
#
_cell.length_a   1.000
_cell.length_b   1.000
_cell.length_c   1.000
_cell.angle_alpha   90.00
_cell.angle_beta   90.00
_cell.angle_gamma   90.00
#
_symmetry.space_group_name_H-M   'P 1'
#
loop_
_entity.id
_entity.type
_entity.pdbx_description
1 polymer ?
#
loop_
_entity_poly.entity_id
_entity_poly.type
_entity_poly.pdbx_seq_one_letter_code
_entity_poly.pdbx_strand_id
1 'polypeptide(L)'
;ASGVAKDQREQQATAYKETVDKKRKAASARKAVVDAKRTRIDAVVPRLDTQSITDNPGTNNELDLQLEWHRRLDSDKHIPPKTKMTRKEDKVTALVAAVKRYNEGTVHAPEATEDVEMLAEVPDDLDEEESDWEH
;
A
#
# COMPACT_ATOMS: atom_id res chain seq x y z
N ALA A 1 28.99 -23.36 38.06
CA ALA A 1 27.74 -22.85 37.48
C ALA A 1 28.01 -22.06 36.19
N SER A 2 28.49 -22.73 35.13
CA SER A 2 28.92 -22.05 33.88
C SER A 2 28.32 -22.63 32.60
N GLY A 3 27.71 -23.83 32.66
CA GLY A 3 27.03 -24.46 31.51
C GLY A 3 25.62 -23.89 31.28
N VAL A 4 24.80 -23.82 32.33
CA VAL A 4 23.39 -23.41 32.25
C VAL A 4 23.22 -21.98 31.69
N ALA A 5 24.06 -21.04 32.11
CA ALA A 5 24.03 -19.66 31.60
C ALA A 5 24.47 -19.55 30.12
N LYS A 6 25.34 -20.46 29.66
CA LYS A 6 25.76 -20.52 28.25
C LYS A 6 24.64 -21.10 27.39
N ASP A 7 24.01 -22.18 27.84
CA ASP A 7 22.89 -22.82 27.15
C ASP A 7 21.67 -21.89 27.05
N GLN A 8 21.35 -21.14 28.12
CA GLN A 8 20.29 -20.12 28.10
C GLN A 8 20.57 -19.00 27.10
N ARG A 9 21.82 -18.51 27.04
CA ARG A 9 22.22 -17.47 26.08
C ARG A 9 22.14 -17.96 24.63
N GLU A 10 22.51 -19.22 24.38
CA GLU A 10 22.38 -19.83 23.05
C GLU A 10 20.91 -19.98 22.65
N GLN A 11 20.04 -20.44 23.56
CA GLN A 11 18.58 -20.53 23.33
C GLN A 11 17.93 -19.17 23.05
N GLN A 12 18.29 -18.14 23.80
CA GLN A 12 17.82 -16.77 23.56
C GLN A 12 18.31 -16.24 22.21
N ALA A 13 19.57 -16.52 21.84
CA ALA A 13 20.13 -16.09 20.56
C ALA A 13 19.45 -16.80 19.37
N THR A 14 19.09 -18.08 19.49
CA THR A 14 18.33 -18.79 18.45
C THR A 14 16.91 -18.27 18.35
N ALA A 15 16.20 -18.10 19.46
CA ALA A 15 14.84 -17.55 19.47
C ALA A 15 14.80 -16.12 18.88
N TYR A 16 15.77 -15.28 19.21
CA TYR A 16 15.90 -13.95 18.62
C TYR A 16 16.16 -14.00 17.11
N LYS A 17 17.05 -14.89 16.64
CA LYS A 17 17.29 -15.06 15.20
C LYS A 17 16.03 -15.50 14.46
N GLU A 18 15.29 -16.47 15.00
CA GLU A 18 14.05 -16.97 14.39
C GLU A 18 12.99 -15.88 14.28
N THR A 19 12.81 -15.07 15.33
CA THR A 19 11.85 -13.96 15.31
C THR A 19 12.24 -12.86 14.32
N VAL A 20 13.52 -12.48 14.26
CA VAL A 20 14.02 -11.50 13.29
C VAL A 20 13.86 -12.02 11.86
N ASP A 21 14.19 -13.29 11.59
CA ASP A 21 14.04 -13.87 10.26
C ASP A 21 12.57 -13.96 9.83
N LYS A 22 11.66 -14.29 10.75
CA LYS A 22 10.21 -14.26 10.50
C LYS A 22 9.74 -12.84 10.16
N LYS A 23 10.17 -11.84 10.93
CA LYS A 23 9.84 -10.42 10.68
C LYS A 23 10.38 -9.95 9.32
N ARG A 24 11.62 -10.28 8.98
CA ARG A 24 12.24 -9.95 7.68
C ARG A 24 11.50 -10.58 6.51
N LYS A 25 11.15 -11.87 6.61
CA LYS A 25 10.36 -12.57 5.58
C LYS A 25 8.99 -11.90 5.39
N ALA A 26 8.30 -11.56 6.47
CA ALA A 26 7.01 -10.88 6.40
C ALA A 26 7.13 -9.48 5.77
N ALA A 27 8.14 -8.70 6.15
CA ALA A 27 8.40 -7.38 5.57
C ALA A 27 8.71 -7.48 4.06
N SER A 28 9.57 -8.42 3.66
CA SER A 28 9.88 -8.66 2.24
C SER A 28 8.65 -9.05 1.43
N ALA A 29 7.76 -9.90 1.99
CA ALA A 29 6.52 -10.27 1.32
C ALA A 29 5.58 -9.08 1.15
N ARG A 30 5.46 -8.22 2.17
CA ARG A 30 4.66 -6.98 2.09
C ARG A 30 5.22 -6.02 1.03
N LYS A 31 6.54 -5.82 1.01
CA LYS A 31 7.21 -4.99 -0.01
C LYS A 31 6.95 -5.50 -1.41
N ALA A 32 7.09 -6.81 -1.64
CA ALA A 32 6.80 -7.40 -2.95
C ALA A 32 5.34 -7.19 -3.40
N VAL A 33 4.37 -7.22 -2.49
CA VAL A 33 2.95 -6.94 -2.81
C VAL A 33 2.75 -5.47 -3.19
N VAL A 34 3.35 -4.55 -2.44
CA VAL A 34 3.28 -3.11 -2.73
C VAL A 34 3.94 -2.80 -4.07
N ASP A 35 5.13 -3.34 -4.32
CA ASP A 35 5.86 -3.16 -5.57
C ASP A 35 5.09 -3.74 -6.75
N ALA A 36 4.52 -4.94 -6.61
CA ALA A 36 3.68 -5.54 -7.65
C ALA A 36 2.44 -4.69 -7.95
N LYS A 37 1.80 -4.12 -6.91
CA LYS A 37 0.69 -3.17 -7.10
C LYS A 37 1.19 -1.90 -7.81
N ARG A 38 2.37 -1.41 -7.45
CA ARG A 38 2.96 -0.22 -8.05
C ARG A 38 3.21 -0.40 -9.54
N THR A 39 3.88 -1.48 -9.94
CA THR A 39 4.14 -1.83 -11.34
C THR A 39 2.85 -1.92 -12.16
N ARG A 40 1.78 -2.49 -11.57
CA ARG A 40 0.47 -2.56 -12.26
C ARG A 40 -0.12 -1.19 -12.54
N ILE A 41 0.02 -0.24 -11.61
CA ILE A 41 -0.49 1.13 -11.78
C ILE A 41 0.40 1.90 -12.76
N ASP A 42 1.72 1.72 -12.71
CA ASP A 42 2.66 2.38 -13.64
C ASP A 42 2.44 1.94 -15.09
N ALA A 43 1.97 0.70 -15.30
CA ALA A 43 1.61 0.17 -16.61
C ALA A 43 0.24 0.65 -17.12
N VAL A 44 -0.56 1.36 -16.32
CA VAL A 44 -1.87 1.87 -16.76
C VAL A 44 -1.66 3.02 -17.74
N VAL A 45 -2.24 2.89 -18.93
CA VAL A 45 -2.40 4.00 -19.87
C VAL A 45 -3.70 4.72 -19.51
N PRO A 46 -3.67 5.93 -18.93
CA PRO A 46 -4.87 6.63 -18.50
C PRO A 46 -5.70 7.07 -19.71
N ARG A 47 -7.02 6.90 -19.61
CA ARG A 47 -7.94 7.44 -20.62
C ARG A 47 -8.21 8.90 -20.28
N LEU A 48 -7.91 9.80 -21.22
CA LEU A 48 -8.06 11.25 -21.02
C LEU A 48 -9.31 11.83 -21.69
N ASP A 49 -10.07 11.02 -22.42
CA ASP A 49 -11.34 11.43 -23.01
C ASP A 49 -12.52 11.08 -22.10
N THR A 50 -13.15 12.12 -21.56
CA THR A 50 -14.30 12.00 -20.66
C THR A 50 -15.54 11.43 -21.35
N GLN A 51 -15.71 11.67 -22.65
CA GLN A 51 -16.90 11.23 -23.37
C GLN A 51 -16.82 9.71 -23.60
N SER A 52 -15.68 9.23 -24.09
CA SER A 52 -15.39 7.80 -24.17
C SER A 52 -15.58 7.08 -22.82
N ILE A 53 -15.14 7.67 -21.70
CA ILE A 53 -15.30 7.05 -20.35
C ILE A 53 -16.76 6.92 -19.96
N THR A 54 -17.58 7.90 -20.33
CA THR A 54 -19.02 7.90 -20.01
C THR A 54 -19.77 6.90 -20.89
N ASP A 55 -19.48 6.89 -22.19
CA ASP A 55 -20.15 6.02 -23.16
C ASP A 55 -19.72 4.55 -23.01
N ASN A 56 -18.44 4.33 -22.69
CA ASN A 56 -17.85 3.01 -22.52
C ASN A 56 -16.99 2.96 -21.24
N PRO A 57 -17.63 2.81 -20.07
CA PRO A 57 -16.93 2.86 -18.78
C PRO A 57 -16.08 1.62 -18.49
N GLY A 58 -16.20 0.54 -19.28
CA GLY A 58 -15.44 -0.69 -19.06
C GLY A 58 -15.82 -1.41 -17.77
N THR A 59 -14.87 -2.13 -17.17
CA THR A 59 -15.05 -2.91 -15.94
C THR A 59 -14.71 -2.10 -14.68
N ASN A 60 -15.25 -2.52 -13.54
CA ASN A 60 -14.94 -1.89 -12.24
C ASN A 60 -13.44 -1.94 -11.90
N ASN A 61 -12.74 -3.00 -12.31
CA ASN A 61 -11.30 -3.14 -12.07
C ASN A 61 -10.49 -2.16 -12.90
N GLU A 62 -10.85 -1.94 -14.18
CA GLU A 62 -10.20 -0.94 -15.03
C GLU A 62 -10.42 0.49 -14.50
N LEU A 63 -11.64 0.79 -14.05
CA LEU A 63 -11.96 2.08 -13.43
C LEU A 63 -11.16 2.30 -12.15
N ASP A 64 -11.05 1.28 -11.29
CA ASP A 64 -10.25 1.34 -10.07
C ASP A 64 -8.77 1.61 -10.37
N LEU A 65 -8.20 0.94 -11.38
CA LEU A 65 -6.81 1.12 -11.78
C LEU A 65 -6.54 2.55 -12.30
N GLN A 66 -7.43 3.08 -13.13
CA GLN A 66 -7.30 4.46 -13.65
C GLN A 66 -7.48 5.50 -12.54
N LEU A 67 -8.43 5.30 -11.62
CA LEU A 67 -8.60 6.18 -10.47
C LEU A 67 -7.38 6.16 -9.54
N GLU A 68 -6.79 4.99 -9.31
CA GLU A 68 -5.57 4.86 -8.51
C GLU A 68 -4.38 5.58 -9.17
N TRP A 69 -4.28 5.53 -10.50
CA TRP A 69 -3.28 6.28 -11.26
C TRP A 69 -3.47 7.80 -11.06
N HIS A 70 -4.68 8.32 -11.26
CA HIS A 70 -4.96 9.73 -11.03
C HIS A 70 -4.76 10.16 -9.57
N ARG A 71 -5.06 9.29 -8.60
CA ARG A 71 -4.88 9.60 -7.17
C ARG A 71 -3.41 9.82 -6.79
N ARG A 72 -2.46 9.24 -7.52
CA ARG A 72 -1.03 9.52 -7.30
C ARG A 72 -0.63 10.93 -7.68
N LEU A 73 -1.37 11.55 -8.60
CA LEU A 73 -1.13 12.91 -9.06
C LEU A 73 -1.87 13.92 -8.19
N ASP A 74 -2.99 13.51 -7.62
CA ASP A 74 -3.88 14.33 -6.82
C ASP A 74 -3.36 14.52 -5.38
N SER A 75 -2.40 15.44 -5.21
CA SER A 75 -1.83 15.80 -3.90
C SER A 75 -2.89 16.27 -2.90
N ASP A 76 -3.95 16.90 -3.40
CA ASP A 76 -5.05 17.46 -2.60
C ASP A 76 -6.11 16.40 -2.20
N LYS A 77 -5.94 15.14 -2.60
CA LYS A 77 -6.81 14.00 -2.24
C LYS A 77 -8.28 14.21 -2.57
N HIS A 78 -8.59 14.90 -3.65
CA HIS A 78 -9.94 15.04 -4.17
C HIS A 78 -10.56 13.74 -4.69
N ILE A 79 -9.78 12.71 -4.99
CA ILE A 79 -10.23 11.40 -5.47
C ILE A 79 -10.39 10.45 -4.28
N PRO A 80 -11.62 10.15 -3.83
CA PRO A 80 -11.84 9.25 -2.68
C PRO A 80 -11.23 7.86 -2.90
N PRO A 81 -10.80 7.17 -1.83
CA PRO A 81 -10.28 5.81 -1.91
C PRO A 81 -11.34 4.81 -2.41
N LYS A 82 -10.89 3.71 -3.03
CA LYS A 82 -11.75 2.64 -3.55
C LYS A 82 -12.81 2.15 -2.54
N THR A 83 -12.48 2.10 -1.26
CA THR A 83 -13.39 1.66 -0.20
C THR A 83 -14.63 2.54 -0.05
N LYS A 84 -14.57 3.81 -0.49
CA LYS A 84 -15.69 4.75 -0.48
C LYS A 84 -16.50 4.76 -1.78
N MET A 85 -16.06 4.02 -2.81
CA MET A 85 -16.71 3.96 -4.12
C MET A 85 -17.12 2.52 -4.44
N THR A 86 -18.30 2.13 -3.98
CA THR A 86 -18.83 0.78 -4.22
C THR A 86 -19.57 0.68 -5.54
N ARG A 87 -20.24 1.75 -5.99
CA ARG A 87 -21.01 1.78 -7.23
C ARG A 87 -20.14 2.16 -8.42
N LYS A 88 -20.47 1.59 -9.58
CA LYS A 88 -19.77 1.87 -10.84
C LYS A 88 -19.94 3.33 -11.26
N GLU A 89 -21.14 3.88 -11.09
CA GLU A 89 -21.49 5.26 -11.45
C GLU A 89 -20.63 6.28 -10.70
N ASP A 90 -20.41 6.05 -9.39
CA ASP A 90 -19.55 6.90 -8.56
C ASP A 90 -18.09 6.89 -9.08
N LYS A 91 -17.61 5.72 -9.49
CA LYS A 91 -16.26 5.56 -10.07
C LYS A 91 -16.12 6.28 -11.41
N VAL A 92 -17.12 6.17 -12.28
CA VAL A 92 -17.15 6.86 -13.57
C VAL A 92 -17.17 8.37 -13.35
N THR A 93 -18.04 8.86 -12.46
CA THR A 93 -18.15 10.29 -12.15
C THR A 93 -16.84 10.83 -11.58
N ALA A 94 -16.24 10.11 -10.64
CA ALA A 94 -14.96 10.49 -10.05
C ALA A 94 -13.83 10.48 -11.09
N LEU A 95 -13.81 9.49 -12.00
CA LEU A 95 -12.79 9.39 -13.03
C LEU A 95 -12.94 10.53 -14.05
N VAL A 96 -14.16 10.84 -14.47
CA VAL A 96 -14.43 12.00 -15.35
C VAL A 96 -13.98 13.30 -14.68
N ALA A 97 -14.28 13.51 -13.40
CA ALA A 97 -13.83 14.69 -12.67
C ALA A 97 -12.30 14.75 -12.55
N ALA A 98 -11.63 13.61 -12.30
CA ALA A 98 -10.18 13.53 -12.24
C ALA A 98 -9.52 13.85 -13.59
N VAL A 99 -10.06 13.31 -14.68
CA VAL A 99 -9.59 13.57 -16.04
C VAL A 99 -9.74 15.04 -16.41
N LYS A 100 -10.87 15.69 -16.06
CA LYS A 100 -11.05 17.13 -16.28
C LYS A 100 -9.96 17.96 -15.60
N ARG A 101 -9.72 17.71 -14.31
CA ARG A 101 -8.67 18.41 -13.55
C ARG A 101 -7.28 18.18 -14.15
N TYR A 102 -6.99 16.95 -14.57
CA TYR A 102 -5.73 16.62 -15.22
C TYR A 102 -5.56 17.40 -16.54
N ASN A 103 -6.60 17.45 -17.36
CA ASN A 103 -6.60 18.18 -18.64
C ASN A 103 -6.55 19.71 -18.45
N GLU A 104 -7.12 20.22 -17.35
CA GLU A 104 -7.04 21.64 -16.96
C GLU A 104 -5.66 22.05 -16.44
N GLY A 105 -4.74 21.09 -16.25
CA GLY A 105 -3.39 21.35 -15.73
C GLY A 105 -3.36 21.65 -14.23
N THR A 106 -4.48 21.47 -13.53
CA THR A 106 -4.62 21.71 -12.09
C THR A 106 -3.93 20.64 -11.24
N VAL A 107 -3.46 19.58 -11.87
CA VAL A 107 -2.78 18.46 -11.22
C VAL A 107 -1.37 18.38 -11.80
N HIS A 108 -0.36 18.59 -10.96
CA HIS A 108 1.04 18.50 -11.39
C HIS A 108 1.42 17.03 -11.58
N ALA A 109 2.05 16.72 -12.72
CA ALA A 109 2.71 15.43 -12.92
C ALA A 109 3.72 15.24 -11.77
N PRO A 110 3.86 14.02 -11.22
CA PRO A 110 4.75 13.83 -10.10
C PRO A 110 6.16 13.94 -10.67
N GLU A 111 6.92 14.96 -10.25
CA GLU A 111 8.37 14.79 -10.23
C GLU A 111 8.64 13.48 -9.48
N ALA A 112 9.57 12.66 -9.98
CA ALA A 112 9.84 11.34 -9.44
C ALA A 112 10.19 11.44 -7.94
N THR A 113 9.18 11.41 -7.08
CA THR A 113 9.36 11.48 -5.64
C THR A 113 9.90 10.12 -5.23
N GLU A 114 11.16 10.14 -4.80
CA GLU A 114 11.70 9.16 -3.88
C GLU A 114 10.84 9.19 -2.62
N ASP A 115 9.72 8.46 -2.64
CA ASP A 115 8.77 8.47 -1.53
C ASP A 115 9.28 7.59 -0.39
N VAL A 116 9.65 8.32 0.66
CA VAL A 116 9.83 7.94 2.05
C VAL A 116 9.20 6.58 2.37
N GLU A 117 10.10 5.65 2.68
CA GLU A 117 9.84 4.34 3.27
C GLU A 117 9.13 4.53 4.63
N MET A 118 7.83 4.84 4.62
CA MET A 118 7.00 4.64 5.80
C MET A 118 6.77 3.14 5.93
N LEU A 119 7.80 2.46 6.45
CA LEU A 119 7.67 1.28 7.27
C LEU A 119 6.52 1.55 8.24
N ALA A 120 5.34 1.05 7.88
CA ALA A 120 4.19 1.03 8.75
C ALA A 120 4.69 0.62 10.13
N GLU A 121 4.54 1.54 11.08
CA GLU A 121 4.76 1.28 12.50
C GLU A 121 4.16 -0.09 12.79
N VAL A 122 5.05 -0.96 13.29
CA VAL A 122 4.66 -2.23 13.87
C VAL A 122 3.54 -1.88 14.86
N PRO A 123 2.32 -2.43 14.73
CA PRO A 123 1.34 -2.28 15.79
C PRO A 123 1.98 -2.82 17.05
N ASP A 124 2.11 -1.95 18.05
CA ASP A 124 2.62 -2.25 19.40
C ASP A 124 1.69 -3.24 20.15
N ASP A 125 0.54 -3.55 19.56
CA ASP A 125 -0.53 -4.35 20.16
C ASP A 125 -0.46 -5.85 19.82
N LEU A 126 0.65 -6.51 20.14
CA LEU A 126 0.61 -7.95 20.45
C LEU A 126 1.36 -8.20 21.76
N ASP A 127 0.63 -7.90 22.83
CA ASP A 127 0.71 -8.41 24.20
C ASP A 127 2.08 -8.91 24.68
N GLU A 128 2.61 -8.11 25.61
CA GLU A 128 3.34 -8.56 26.79
C GLU A 128 2.64 -9.76 27.46
N GLU A 129 2.95 -10.98 27.06
CA GLU A 129 2.87 -12.15 27.93
C GLU A 129 4.30 -12.73 28.06
N GLU A 130 5.20 -11.91 28.59
CA GLU A 130 6.38 -12.42 29.28
C GLU A 130 5.96 -12.84 30.70
N SER A 131 6.35 -14.05 31.05
CA SER A 131 6.76 -14.42 32.41
C SER A 131 5.67 -14.78 33.42
N ASP A 132 5.20 -16.03 33.36
CA ASP A 132 4.76 -16.73 34.57
C ASP A 132 5.26 -18.18 34.59
N TRP A 133 6.57 -18.37 34.74
CA TRP A 133 7.13 -19.62 35.28
C TRP A 133 8.45 -19.35 36.01
N GLU A 134 8.37 -18.80 37.21
CA GLU A 134 9.26 -19.15 38.32
C GLU A 134 8.65 -18.66 39.64
N HIS A 135 8.02 -19.58 40.39
CA HIS A 135 8.09 -19.70 41.85
C HIS A 135 7.81 -21.15 42.25
#